data_AF-A0A6C2DW34-F1
#
_entry.id   AF-A0A6C2DW34-F1
#
_cell.length_a   1.000
_cell.length_b   1.000
_cell.length_c   1.000
_cell.angle_alpha   90.00
_cell.angle_beta   90.00
_cell.angle_gamma   90.00
#
_symmetry.space_group_name_H-M   'P 1'
#
loop_
_entity.id
_entity.type
_entity.pdbx_description
1 polymer ?
#
loop_
_entity_poly.entity_id
_entity_poly.type
_entity_poly.pdbx_seq_one_letter_code
_entity_poly.pdbx_strand_id
1 'polypeptide(L)' 'MPENHHFEALQIRAGQKPDPANNARAVPIYQTTSYVFDSADSL' A
#
# COMPACT_ATOMS: atom_id res chain seq x y z
N MET A 1 31.91 2.64 1.32
CA MET A 1 30.75 3.00 0.48
C MET A 1 29.80 3.75 1.40
N PRO A 2 29.52 5.04 1.15
CA PRO A 2 28.75 5.84 2.09
C PRO A 2 27.31 5.31 2.19
N GLU A 3 26.64 5.67 3.28
CA GLU A 3 25.29 5.30 3.72
C GLU A 3 24.13 5.63 2.75
N ASN A 4 24.39 5.82 1.46
CA ASN A 4 23.38 6.30 0.52
C ASN A 4 22.41 5.21 0.06
N HIS A 5 22.83 3.93 0.04
CA HIS A 5 22.02 2.77 -0.41
C HIS A 5 20.62 2.68 0.22
N HIS A 6 20.46 3.25 1.42
CA HIS A 6 19.18 3.32 2.11
C HIS A 6 18.16 4.20 1.37
N PHE A 7 18.59 5.34 0.82
CA PHE A 7 17.70 6.26 0.11
C PHE A 7 17.25 5.71 -1.25
N GLU A 8 18.16 5.15 -2.06
CA GLU A 8 17.76 4.57 -3.36
C GLU A 8 16.86 3.34 -3.18
N ALA A 9 17.05 2.55 -2.11
CA ALA A 9 16.16 1.43 -1.79
C ALA A 9 14.76 1.90 -1.36
N LEU A 10 14.68 3.00 -0.60
CA LEU A 10 13.40 3.58 -0.16
C LEU A 10 12.58 4.11 -1.33
N GLN A 11 13.20 4.69 -2.37
CA GLN A 11 12.46 5.18 -3.54
C GLN A 11 11.58 4.11 -4.19
N ILE A 12 12.02 2.84 -4.16
CA ILE A 12 11.30 1.73 -4.79
C ILE A 12 10.32 1.06 -3.82
N ARG A 13 10.60 1.06 -2.50
CA ARG A 13 9.90 0.19 -1.54
C ARG A 13 9.12 0.94 -0.46
N ALA A 14 9.40 2.22 -0.23
CA ALA A 14 8.76 2.98 0.83
C ALA A 14 7.25 3.10 0.57
N GLY A 15 6.44 2.90 1.61
CA GLY A 15 4.98 2.96 1.53
C GLY A 15 4.32 1.74 0.89
N GLN A 16 5.08 0.83 0.26
CA GLN A 16 4.54 -0.40 -0.32
C GLN A 16 4.81 -1.60 0.58
N LYS A 17 3.74 -2.35 0.88
CA LYS A 17 3.80 -3.66 1.53
C LYS A 17 2.97 -4.63 0.69
N PRO A 18 3.29 -5.93 0.69
CA PRO A 18 2.44 -6.91 0.03
C PRO A 18 0.99 -6.82 0.51
N ASP A 19 0.04 -6.92 -0.41
CA ASP A 19 -1.39 -6.90 -0.11
C ASP A 19 -1.74 -8.01 0.90
N PRO A 20 -2.33 -7.70 2.07
CA PRO A 20 -2.69 -8.73 3.05
C PRO A 20 -3.71 -9.74 2.53
N ALA A 21 -4.52 -9.42 1.52
CA ALA A 21 -5.56 -10.31 1.02
C ALA A 21 -5.03 -11.46 0.14
N ASN A 22 -3.94 -11.23 -0.62
CA ASN A 22 -3.46 -12.17 -1.63
C ASN A 22 -1.93 -12.15 -1.85
N ASN A 23 -1.19 -11.35 -1.08
CA ASN A 23 0.26 -11.18 -1.14
C ASN A 23 0.80 -10.58 -2.46
N ALA A 24 -0.05 -9.90 -3.25
CA ALA A 24 0.38 -9.14 -4.41
C ALA A 24 1.38 -8.04 -4.01
N ARG A 25 2.46 -7.91 -4.78
CA ARG A 25 3.45 -6.84 -4.57
C ARG A 25 3.06 -5.52 -5.23
N ALA A 26 2.28 -5.58 -6.31
CA ALA A 26 1.74 -4.40 -6.94
C ALA A 26 0.55 -3.88 -6.12
N VAL A 27 0.46 -2.56 -5.96
CA VAL A 27 -0.69 -1.93 -5.29
C VAL A 27 -1.96 -2.15 -6.13
N PRO A 28 -3.11 -2.50 -5.50
CA PRO A 28 -4.36 -2.63 -6.23
C PRO A 28 -4.81 -1.31 -6.85
N ILE A 29 -5.42 -1.39 -8.03
CA ILE A 29 -6.08 -0.25 -8.66
C ILE A 29 -7.49 -0.15 -8.10
N TYR A 30 -7.70 0.77 -7.14
CA TYR A 30 -9.01 1.04 -6.56
C TYR A 30 -9.84 1.97 -7.44
N GLN A 31 -10.32 1.45 -8.57
CA GLN A 31 -11.17 2.19 -9.50
C GLN A 31 -12.63 2.21 -9.03
N THR A 32 -12.89 2.92 -7.93
CA THR A 32 -14.22 3.10 -7.34
C THR A 32 -14.42 4.55 -6.91
N THR A 33 -15.67 4.98 -6.85
CA THR A 33 -16.06 6.30 -6.33
C THR A 33 -16.55 6.25 -4.88
N SER A 34 -16.73 5.05 -4.31
CA SER A 34 -17.30 4.85 -2.97
C SER A 34 -16.81 3.55 -2.30
N TYR A 35 -16.86 3.52 -0.97
CA TYR A 35 -16.57 2.34 -0.13
C TYR A 35 -17.80 1.98 0.72
N VAL A 36 -17.93 0.70 1.07
CA VAL A 36 -19.03 0.18 1.91
C VAL A 36 -18.67 0.29 3.39
N PHE A 37 -19.67 0.55 4.24
CA PHE A 37 -19.54 0.47 5.68
C PHE A 37 -19.89 -0.94 6.17
N ASP A 38 -19.23 -1.39 7.24
CA ASP A 38 -19.55 -2.68 7.86
C ASP A 38 -20.92 -2.66 8.58
N SER A 39 -21.34 -1.51 9.12
CA SER A 39 -22.64 -1.31 9.76
C SER A 39 -23.10 0.16 9.71
N ALA A 40 -24.39 0.42 9.95
CA ALA A 40 -24.95 1.78 10.00
C ALA A 40 -24.45 2.61 11.20
N ASP A 41 -23.98 1.95 12.27
CA ASP A 41 -23.43 2.63 13.46
C ASP A 41 -21.97 3.09 13.24
N SER A 42 -21.30 2.59 12.19
CA SER A 42 -19.89 2.90 11.87
C SER A 42 -19.74 4.13 10.97
N LEU A 43 -20.78 4.97 10.89
CA LEU A 43 -20.81 6.24 10.17
C LEU A 43 -20.14 7.37 10.95
#